data_AF-A0A1T5EJ45-F1
#
_entry.id   AF-A0A1T5EJ45-F1
#
_cell.length_a   1.000
_cell.length_b   1.000
_cell.length_c   1.000
_cell.angle_alpha   90.00
_cell.angle_beta   90.00
_cell.angle_gamma   90.00
#
_symmetry.space_group_name_H-M   'P 1'
#
loop_
_entity.id
_entity.type
_entity.pdbx_description
1 polymer ?
#
loop_
_entity_poly.entity_id
_entity_poly.type
_entity_poly.pdbx_seq_one_letter_code
_entity_poly.pdbx_strand_id
1 'polypeptide(L)'
;MIKLFRKIRQRLLTENKFSKYFLYAIGEIVLVVIGILIALQINNWNEWSKDRVKEKEVLVNLAENFELNIEALESDIESLFKFNTSSRIVLNVLDHQQPFADSLAKHFHMARVPKTILSLSQSGYEQYKNMGYGIIIDKPTSREVVDFFESTLPIWFTEYTQVNAPYVPFIDHHVPLFIYKRESLVPINMDQLYKDDYYLGWMRAYMEGRNTLIEIESEFIKENQRVLQLIKDELDD
;
A
#
# COMPACT_ATOMS: atom_id res chain seq x y z
N MET A 1 -60.19 9.47 -50.26
CA MET A 1 -59.94 8.90 -48.92
C MET A 1 -60.05 9.90 -47.76
N ILE A 2 -59.79 11.20 -47.95
CA ILE A 2 -59.89 12.23 -46.87
C ILE A 2 -61.33 12.45 -46.33
N LYS A 3 -62.38 12.25 -47.14
CA LYS A 3 -63.78 12.47 -46.70
C LYS A 3 -64.28 11.47 -45.65
N LEU A 4 -63.74 10.23 -45.65
CA LEU A 4 -64.13 9.18 -44.69
C LEU A 4 -63.55 9.47 -43.31
N PHE A 5 -62.25 9.77 -43.23
CA PHE A 5 -61.60 10.20 -41.98
C PHE A 5 -62.21 11.50 -41.42
N ARG A 6 -62.63 12.43 -42.30
CA ARG A 6 -63.33 13.65 -41.87
C ARG A 6 -64.67 13.35 -41.20
N LYS A 7 -65.46 12.40 -41.74
CA LYS A 7 -66.74 11.97 -41.14
C LYS A 7 -66.53 11.19 -39.83
N ILE A 8 -65.51 10.34 -39.74
CA ILE A 8 -65.16 9.61 -38.52
C ILE A 8 -64.74 10.59 -37.41
N ARG A 9 -63.89 11.57 -37.74
CA ARG A 9 -63.47 12.63 -36.80
C ARG A 9 -64.65 13.50 -36.35
N GLN A 10 -65.56 13.85 -37.27
CA GLN A 10 -66.78 14.59 -36.91
C GLN A 10 -67.73 13.78 -36.02
N ARG A 11 -67.91 12.47 -36.24
CA ARG A 11 -68.72 11.59 -35.38
C ARG A 11 -68.10 11.37 -33.99
N LEU A 12 -66.78 11.19 -33.90
CA LEU A 12 -66.07 11.05 -32.62
C LEU A 12 -66.08 12.33 -31.78
N LEU A 13 -66.18 13.50 -32.43
CA LEU A 13 -66.33 14.80 -31.75
C LEU A 13 -67.78 15.16 -31.40
N THR A 14 -68.78 14.56 -32.07
CA THR A 14 -70.21 14.80 -31.80
C THR A 14 -70.82 13.79 -30.82
N GLU A 15 -70.26 12.58 -30.72
CA GLU A 15 -70.52 11.72 -29.57
C GLU A 15 -69.65 12.19 -28.41
N ASN A 16 -70.25 12.45 -27.25
CA ASN A 16 -69.62 12.89 -25.99
C ASN A 16 -68.63 11.86 -25.38
N LYS A 17 -68.07 10.96 -26.20
CA LYS A 17 -67.16 9.85 -25.89
C LYS A 17 -65.70 10.19 -26.16
N PHE A 18 -65.37 11.33 -26.77
CA PHE A 18 -63.99 11.78 -26.95
C PHE A 18 -63.24 11.81 -25.61
N SER A 19 -63.86 12.35 -24.56
CA SER A 19 -63.31 12.34 -23.19
C SER A 19 -63.01 10.93 -22.69
N LYS A 20 -63.86 9.94 -23.03
CA LYS A 20 -63.66 8.54 -22.65
C LYS A 20 -62.42 7.96 -23.35
N TYR A 21 -62.33 8.07 -24.67
CA TYR A 21 -61.17 7.57 -25.43
C TYR A 21 -59.87 8.29 -25.09
N PHE A 22 -59.93 9.59 -24.80
CA PHE A 22 -58.78 10.37 -24.35
C PHE A 22 -58.28 9.93 -22.97
N LEU A 23 -59.18 9.66 -22.02
CA LEU A 23 -58.83 9.13 -20.70
C LEU A 23 -58.17 7.74 -20.79
N TYR A 24 -58.68 6.88 -21.67
CA TYR A 24 -58.07 5.57 -21.93
C TYR A 24 -56.68 5.69 -22.55
N ALA A 25 -56.49 6.57 -23.53
CA ALA A 25 -55.18 6.79 -24.16
C ALA A 25 -54.15 7.37 -23.16
N ILE A 26 -54.56 8.28 -22.28
CA ILE A 26 -53.71 8.77 -21.19
C ILE A 26 -53.37 7.63 -20.23
N GLY A 27 -54.35 6.80 -19.84
CA GLY A 27 -54.11 5.64 -18.99
C GLY A 27 -53.08 4.67 -19.59
N GLU A 28 -53.17 4.40 -20.89
CA GLU A 28 -52.21 3.55 -21.62
C GLU A 28 -50.81 4.17 -21.67
N ILE A 29 -50.69 5.47 -21.94
CA ILE A 29 -49.40 6.17 -21.90
C ILE A 29 -48.79 6.11 -20.50
N VAL A 30 -49.57 6.38 -19.45
CA VAL A 30 -49.10 6.31 -18.06
C VAL A 30 -48.63 4.89 -17.72
N LEU A 31 -49.37 3.87 -18.14
CA LEU A 31 -49.01 2.47 -17.88
C LEU A 31 -47.72 2.06 -18.61
N VAL A 32 -47.54 2.50 -19.87
CA VAL A 32 -46.29 2.31 -20.63
C VAL A 32 -45.11 3.03 -19.98
N VAL A 33 -45.31 4.28 -19.53
CA VAL A 33 -44.27 5.06 -18.84
C VAL A 33 -43.86 4.39 -17.53
N ILE A 34 -44.82 3.93 -16.72
CA ILE A 34 -44.52 3.17 -15.49
C ILE A 34 -43.72 1.90 -15.83
N GLY A 35 -44.11 1.18 -16.89
CA GLY A 35 -43.37 0.00 -17.36
C GLY A 35 -41.91 0.30 -17.72
N ILE A 36 -41.67 1.39 -18.46
CA ILE A 36 -40.30 1.83 -18.82
C ILE A 36 -39.50 2.24 -17.57
N LEU A 37 -40.10 2.99 -16.65
CA LEU A 37 -39.43 3.42 -15.43
C LEU A 37 -39.04 2.23 -14.54
N ILE A 38 -39.91 1.23 -14.39
CA ILE A 38 -39.60 0.00 -13.66
C ILE A 38 -38.46 -0.75 -14.36
N ALA A 39 -38.48 -0.87 -15.69
CA ALA A 39 -37.43 -1.55 -16.43
C ALA A 39 -36.06 -0.85 -16.26
N LEU A 40 -36.04 0.48 -16.34
CA LEU A 40 -34.84 1.29 -16.07
C LEU A 40 -34.36 1.12 -14.62
N GLN A 41 -35.27 1.12 -13.65
CA GLN A 41 -34.92 0.95 -12.25
C GLN A 41 -34.29 -0.42 -11.98
N ILE A 42 -34.84 -1.49 -12.56
CA ILE A 42 -34.27 -2.84 -12.45
C ILE A 42 -32.88 -2.90 -13.09
N ASN A 43 -32.69 -2.26 -14.26
CA ASN A 43 -31.38 -2.22 -14.91
C ASN A 43 -30.35 -1.48 -14.04
N ASN A 44 -30.70 -0.31 -13.52
CA ASN A 44 -29.82 0.48 -12.65
C ASN A 44 -29.47 -0.26 -11.35
N TRP A 45 -30.42 -1.00 -10.77
CA TRP A 45 -30.16 -1.80 -9.57
C TRP A 45 -29.20 -2.97 -9.84
N ASN A 46 -29.34 -3.64 -10.99
CA ASN A 46 -28.43 -4.71 -11.40
C ASN A 46 -27.01 -4.17 -11.70
N GLU A 47 -26.89 -3.00 -12.31
CA GLU A 47 -25.61 -2.32 -12.52
C GLU A 47 -24.96 -1.95 -11.18
N TRP A 48 -25.70 -1.32 -10.28
CA TRP A 48 -25.22 -0.97 -8.94
C TRP A 48 -24.75 -2.19 -8.14
N SER A 49 -25.48 -3.31 -8.21
CA SER A 49 -25.06 -4.56 -7.55
C SER A 49 -23.76 -5.10 -8.11
N LYS A 50 -23.53 -5.00 -9.43
CA LYS A 50 -22.27 -5.44 -10.05
C LYS A 50 -21.11 -4.53 -9.66
N ASP A 51 -21.35 -3.23 -9.56
CA ASP A 51 -20.32 -2.29 -9.15
C ASP A 51 -19.93 -2.48 -7.68
N ARG A 52 -20.88 -2.75 -6.76
CA ARG A 52 -20.55 -3.12 -5.37
C ARG A 52 -19.73 -4.40 -5.25
N VAL A 53 -19.96 -5.40 -6.10
CA VAL A 53 -19.15 -6.63 -6.10
C VAL A 53 -17.70 -6.33 -6.50
N LYS A 54 -17.50 -5.51 -7.54
CA LYS A 54 -16.16 -5.11 -7.98
C LYS A 54 -15.45 -4.24 -6.95
N GLU A 55 -16.18 -3.30 -6.35
CA GLU A 55 -15.65 -2.48 -5.26
C GLU A 55 -15.15 -3.34 -4.10
N LYS A 56 -15.95 -4.32 -3.67
CA LYS A 56 -15.55 -5.24 -2.60
C LYS A 56 -14.29 -6.04 -2.96
N GLU A 57 -14.20 -6.53 -4.20
CA GLU A 57 -13.00 -7.22 -4.69
C GLU A 57 -11.75 -6.31 -4.61
N VAL A 58 -11.88 -5.05 -5.03
CA VAL A 58 -10.81 -4.06 -4.95
C VAL A 58 -10.41 -3.77 -3.50
N LEU A 59 -11.38 -3.55 -2.61
CA LEU A 59 -11.12 -3.27 -1.20
C LEU A 59 -10.42 -4.44 -0.50
N VAL A 60 -10.84 -5.69 -0.79
CA VAL A 60 -10.16 -6.89 -0.28
C VAL A 60 -8.71 -6.95 -0.76
N ASN A 61 -8.47 -6.76 -2.07
CA ASN A 61 -7.11 -6.80 -2.62
C ASN A 61 -6.22 -5.68 -2.06
N LEU A 62 -6.78 -4.49 -1.81
CA LEU A 62 -6.07 -3.41 -1.14
C LEU A 62 -5.74 -3.76 0.31
N ALA A 63 -6.71 -4.29 1.07
CA ALA A 63 -6.51 -4.71 2.45
C ALA A 63 -5.38 -5.75 2.57
N GLU A 64 -5.41 -6.80 1.74
CA GLU A 64 -4.35 -7.81 1.66
C GLU A 64 -3.00 -7.18 1.31
N ASN A 65 -2.96 -6.21 0.39
CA ASN A 65 -1.72 -5.50 0.05
C ASN A 65 -1.15 -4.75 1.27
N PHE A 66 -1.98 -4.03 2.02
CA PHE A 66 -1.53 -3.31 3.21
C PHE A 66 -1.04 -4.27 4.30
N GLU A 67 -1.75 -5.39 4.52
CA GLU A 67 -1.34 -6.42 5.48
C GLU A 67 0.03 -7.01 5.12
N LEU A 68 0.24 -7.39 3.85
CA LEU A 68 1.54 -7.89 3.37
C LEU A 68 2.66 -6.86 3.55
N ASN A 69 2.37 -5.57 3.35
CA ASN A 69 3.36 -4.51 3.53
C ASN A 69 3.71 -4.31 5.00
N ILE A 70 2.74 -4.37 5.91
CA ILE A 70 2.95 -4.31 7.35
C ILE A 70 3.84 -5.48 7.80
N GLU A 71 3.52 -6.71 7.38
CA GLU A 71 4.33 -7.89 7.71
C GLU A 71 5.77 -7.77 7.21
N ALA A 72 5.97 -7.22 6.00
CA ALA A 72 7.29 -6.98 5.44
C ALA A 72 8.09 -5.94 6.25
N LEU A 73 7.44 -4.86 6.68
CA LEU A 73 8.04 -3.82 7.53
C LEU A 73 8.42 -4.39 8.90
N GLU A 74 7.51 -5.12 9.56
CA GLU A 74 7.79 -5.74 10.87
C GLU A 74 8.97 -6.72 10.82
N SER A 75 9.07 -7.51 9.75
CA SER A 75 10.18 -8.43 9.51
C SER A 75 11.53 -7.71 9.28
N ASP A 76 11.50 -6.56 8.58
CA ASP A 76 12.70 -5.73 8.37
C ASP A 76 13.15 -5.10 9.71
N ILE A 77 12.22 -4.55 10.50
CA ILE A 77 12.48 -4.08 11.88
C ILE A 77 13.12 -5.19 12.73
N GLU A 78 12.60 -6.41 12.70
CA GLU A 78 13.19 -7.53 13.46
C GLU A 78 14.64 -7.82 13.03
N SER A 79 14.92 -7.73 11.74
CA SER A 79 16.26 -7.90 11.17
C SER A 79 17.20 -6.78 11.60
N LEU A 80 16.73 -5.52 11.58
CA LEU A 80 17.46 -4.36 12.07
C LEU A 80 17.85 -4.51 13.55
N PHE A 81 16.93 -4.99 14.40
CA PHE A 81 17.23 -5.29 15.81
C PHE A 81 18.32 -6.36 15.97
N LYS A 82 18.32 -7.40 15.14
CA LYS A 82 19.37 -8.45 15.14
C LYS A 82 20.74 -7.87 14.75
N PHE A 83 20.79 -6.98 13.77
CA PHE A 83 22.02 -6.31 13.36
C PHE A 83 22.54 -5.33 14.42
N ASN A 84 21.65 -4.55 15.04
CA ASN A 84 22.00 -3.66 16.15
C ASN A 84 22.48 -4.43 17.38
N THR A 85 21.88 -5.59 17.66
CA THR A 85 22.38 -6.49 18.73
C THR A 85 23.81 -6.93 18.48
N SER A 86 24.13 -7.33 17.24
CA SER A 86 25.50 -7.69 16.87
C SER A 86 26.45 -6.50 16.96
N SER A 87 25.97 -5.30 16.64
CA SER A 87 26.77 -4.08 16.71
C SER A 87 27.12 -3.69 18.13
N ARG A 88 26.19 -3.81 19.08
CA ARG A 88 26.48 -3.63 20.50
C ARG A 88 27.52 -4.63 21.01
N ILE A 89 27.44 -5.89 20.58
CA ILE A 89 28.42 -6.92 20.94
C ILE A 89 29.81 -6.54 20.43
N VAL A 90 29.92 -6.19 19.14
CA VAL A 90 31.19 -5.81 18.51
C VAL A 90 31.76 -4.54 19.15
N LEU A 91 30.96 -3.49 19.32
CA LEU A 91 31.39 -2.26 19.96
C LEU A 91 31.87 -2.50 21.40
N ASN A 92 31.16 -3.31 22.18
CA ASN A 92 31.58 -3.67 23.52
C ASN A 92 32.93 -4.40 23.55
N VAL A 93 33.16 -5.33 22.61
CA VAL A 93 34.45 -6.03 22.45
C VAL A 93 35.56 -5.04 22.13
N LEU A 94 35.33 -4.12 21.21
CA LEU A 94 36.34 -3.16 20.76
C LEU A 94 36.65 -2.10 21.83
N ASP A 95 35.61 -1.52 22.47
CA ASP A 95 35.75 -0.47 23.48
C ASP A 95 36.48 -0.99 24.74
N HIS A 96 36.33 -2.27 25.07
CA HIS A 96 37.00 -2.92 26.21
C HIS A 96 38.22 -3.76 25.82
N GLN A 97 38.63 -3.72 24.54
CA GLN A 97 39.79 -4.44 24.00
C GLN A 97 39.78 -5.95 24.33
N GLN A 98 38.60 -6.58 24.25
CA GLN A 98 38.44 -8.01 24.56
C GLN A 98 39.00 -8.88 23.44
N PRO A 99 39.70 -9.99 23.76
CA PRO A 99 40.29 -10.86 22.74
C PRO A 99 39.23 -11.44 21.80
N PHE A 100 39.63 -11.68 20.55
CA PHE A 100 38.75 -12.32 19.59
C PHE A 100 38.40 -13.75 20.01
N ALA A 101 37.13 -14.11 19.85
CA ALA A 101 36.62 -15.47 19.96
C ALA A 101 35.87 -15.82 18.68
N ASP A 102 35.94 -17.09 18.24
CA ASP A 102 35.32 -17.53 16.98
C ASP A 102 33.81 -17.24 16.91
N SER A 103 33.12 -17.24 18.06
CA SER A 103 31.70 -16.86 18.16
C SER A 103 31.41 -15.43 17.73
N LEU A 104 32.40 -14.52 17.78
CA LEU A 104 32.26 -13.13 17.36
C LEU A 104 32.26 -12.97 15.84
N ALA A 105 32.73 -13.96 15.07
CA ALA A 105 32.94 -13.81 13.64
C ALA A 105 31.65 -13.43 12.88
N LYS A 106 30.53 -14.04 13.27
CA LYS A 106 29.21 -13.71 12.70
C LYS A 106 28.74 -12.32 13.13
N HIS A 107 29.03 -11.91 14.37
CA HIS A 107 28.66 -10.58 14.86
C HIS A 107 29.42 -9.47 14.12
N PHE A 108 30.72 -9.65 13.83
CA PHE A 108 31.47 -8.72 12.97
C PHE A 108 30.85 -8.59 11.57
N HIS A 109 30.42 -9.72 10.98
CA HIS A 109 29.70 -9.69 9.69
C HIS A 109 28.38 -8.91 9.78
N MET A 110 27.53 -9.23 10.76
CA MET A 110 26.21 -8.62 10.91
C MET A 110 26.27 -7.14 11.28
N ALA A 111 27.24 -6.76 12.10
CA ALA A 111 27.32 -5.41 12.63
C ALA A 111 27.61 -4.37 11.54
N ARG A 112 28.35 -4.74 10.49
CA ARG A 112 28.67 -3.88 9.34
C ARG A 112 27.59 -3.86 8.24
N VAL A 113 26.54 -4.69 8.35
CA VAL A 113 25.46 -4.69 7.36
C VAL A 113 24.68 -3.39 7.56
N PRO A 114 24.68 -2.47 6.58
CA PRO A 114 23.90 -1.25 6.69
C PRO A 114 22.41 -1.61 6.70
N LYS A 115 21.95 -2.36 5.68
CA LYS A 115 20.61 -2.93 5.60
C LYS A 115 20.43 -3.97 4.47
N THR A 116 19.36 -4.75 4.57
CA THR A 116 18.73 -5.54 3.49
C THR A 116 17.82 -4.65 2.60
N ILE A 117 17.57 -5.07 1.36
CA ILE A 117 16.64 -4.37 0.45
C ILE A 117 15.20 -4.68 0.91
N LEU A 118 14.43 -3.66 1.29
CA LEU A 118 12.98 -3.78 1.52
C LEU A 118 12.22 -3.43 0.25
N SER A 119 11.28 -4.29 -0.11
CA SER A 119 10.36 -4.06 -1.21
C SER A 119 8.95 -4.20 -0.67
N LEU A 120 8.10 -3.21 -0.95
CA LEU A 120 6.69 -3.22 -0.59
C LEU A 120 5.86 -3.51 -1.84
N SER A 121 4.80 -4.31 -1.68
CA SER A 121 3.87 -4.61 -2.74
C SER A 121 3.03 -3.37 -3.09
N GLN A 122 2.73 -3.22 -4.38
CA GLN A 122 1.81 -2.22 -4.92
C GLN A 122 0.78 -2.87 -5.86
N SER A 123 0.73 -4.20 -5.92
CA SER A 123 -0.09 -4.91 -6.91
C SER A 123 -1.59 -4.64 -6.75
N GLY A 124 -2.08 -4.55 -5.51
CA GLY A 124 -3.48 -4.23 -5.23
C GLY A 124 -3.80 -2.80 -5.66
N TYR A 125 -2.89 -1.86 -5.41
CA TYR A 125 -3.04 -0.48 -5.85
C TYR A 125 -3.00 -0.32 -7.37
N GLU A 126 -2.08 -0.98 -8.06
CA GLU A 126 -2.00 -0.94 -9.52
C GLU A 126 -3.27 -1.51 -10.17
N GLN A 127 -3.84 -2.57 -9.60
CA GLN A 127 -5.14 -3.08 -10.06
C GLN A 127 -6.26 -2.05 -9.85
N TYR A 128 -6.34 -1.46 -8.67
CA TYR A 128 -7.30 -0.39 -8.35
C TYR A 128 -7.20 0.79 -9.33
N LYS A 129 -5.98 1.27 -9.57
CA LYS A 129 -5.68 2.34 -10.52
C LYS A 129 -6.12 2.00 -11.94
N ASN A 130 -5.87 0.78 -12.39
CA ASN A 130 -6.27 0.30 -13.73
C ASN A 130 -7.79 0.17 -13.88
N MET A 131 -8.51 -0.17 -12.81
CA MET A 131 -9.99 -0.17 -12.80
C MET A 131 -10.58 1.24 -12.73
N GLY A 132 -9.77 2.22 -12.31
CA GLY A 132 -10.12 3.62 -12.17
C GLY A 132 -10.63 3.95 -10.77
N TYR A 133 -10.17 5.08 -10.22
CA TYR A 133 -10.46 5.50 -8.84
C TYR A 133 -11.95 5.68 -8.51
N GLY A 134 -12.80 5.72 -9.55
CA GLY A 134 -14.25 5.77 -9.40
C GLY A 134 -14.89 4.51 -8.79
N ILE A 135 -14.19 3.37 -8.81
CA ILE A 135 -14.74 2.06 -8.39
C ILE A 135 -15.03 1.97 -6.89
N ILE A 136 -14.23 2.65 -6.06
CA ILE A 136 -14.55 2.84 -4.64
C ILE A 136 -15.55 4.00 -4.54
N ILE A 137 -16.74 3.71 -4.03
CA ILE A 137 -17.86 4.64 -3.91
C ILE A 137 -17.56 5.67 -2.83
N ASP A 138 -17.03 5.25 -1.68
CA ASP A 138 -16.59 6.16 -0.62
C ASP A 138 -15.38 6.99 -1.07
N LYS A 139 -15.65 8.25 -1.43
CA LYS A 139 -14.65 9.16 -1.99
C LYS A 139 -13.57 9.58 -1.00
N PRO A 140 -13.86 9.76 0.30
CA PRO A 140 -12.83 9.88 1.32
C PRO A 140 -11.83 8.70 1.29
N THR A 141 -12.29 7.46 1.43
CA THR A 141 -11.43 6.26 1.44
C THR A 141 -10.64 6.11 0.14
N SER A 142 -11.31 6.29 -0.99
CA SER A 142 -10.66 6.32 -2.31
C SER A 142 -9.49 7.31 -2.37
N ARG A 143 -9.69 8.53 -1.86
CA ARG A 143 -8.66 9.56 -1.87
C ARG A 143 -7.50 9.21 -0.95
N GLU A 144 -7.77 8.73 0.26
CA GLU A 144 -6.74 8.32 1.22
C GLU A 144 -5.86 7.20 0.66
N VAL A 145 -6.44 6.21 -0.03
CA VAL A 145 -5.68 5.15 -0.71
C VAL A 145 -4.79 5.75 -1.81
N VAL A 146 -5.33 6.61 -2.66
CA VAL A 146 -4.55 7.25 -3.73
C VAL A 146 -3.41 8.10 -3.16
N ASP A 147 -3.69 8.93 -2.16
CA ASP A 147 -2.71 9.80 -1.52
C ASP A 147 -1.61 8.99 -0.81
N PHE A 148 -1.96 7.84 -0.22
CA PHE A 148 -0.99 6.92 0.36
C PHE A 148 0.02 6.44 -0.70
N PHE A 149 -0.44 5.89 -1.82
CA PHE A 149 0.44 5.28 -2.83
C PHE A 149 1.14 6.29 -3.74
N GLU A 150 0.49 7.41 -4.09
CA GLU A 150 1.05 8.40 -5.02
C GLU A 150 1.87 9.49 -4.32
N SER A 151 1.74 9.64 -2.99
CA SER A 151 2.46 10.68 -2.24
C SER A 151 3.22 10.10 -1.04
N THR A 152 2.53 9.49 -0.10
CA THR A 152 3.13 9.07 1.18
C THR A 152 4.23 8.03 0.98
N LEU A 153 3.94 6.97 0.21
CA LEU A 153 4.88 5.88 -0.05
C LEU A 153 6.14 6.35 -0.81
N PRO A 154 6.07 7.14 -1.90
CA PRO A 154 7.25 7.71 -2.56
C PRO A 154 8.10 8.61 -1.66
N ILE A 155 7.47 9.44 -0.83
CA ILE A 155 8.18 10.31 0.13
C ILE A 155 8.93 9.45 1.15
N TRP A 156 8.24 8.46 1.72
CA TRP A 156 8.82 7.53 2.67
C TRP A 156 10.01 6.77 2.07
N PHE A 157 9.89 6.23 0.84
CA PHE A 157 11.01 5.57 0.17
C PHE A 157 12.21 6.51 -0.05
N THR A 158 11.95 7.79 -0.32
CA THR A 158 13.01 8.79 -0.48
C THR A 158 13.76 9.04 0.83
N GLU A 159 13.05 9.20 1.94
CA GLU A 159 13.65 9.34 3.28
C GLU A 159 14.42 8.07 3.68
N TYR A 160 13.78 6.92 3.52
CA TYR A 160 14.31 5.61 3.84
C TYR A 160 15.63 5.31 3.09
N THR A 161 15.68 5.62 1.78
CA THR A 161 16.87 5.38 0.96
C THR A 161 18.04 6.31 1.30
N GLN A 162 17.75 7.54 1.74
CA GLN A 162 18.79 8.48 2.16
C GLN A 162 19.51 8.01 3.43
N VAL A 163 18.76 7.52 4.42
CA VAL A 163 19.35 6.98 5.66
C VAL A 163 20.18 5.72 5.40
N ASN A 164 19.80 4.93 4.38
CA ASN A 164 20.43 3.65 4.04
C ASN A 164 21.50 3.72 2.93
N ALA A 165 21.97 4.91 2.56
CA ALA A 165 22.94 5.04 1.48
C ALA A 165 24.28 4.36 1.82
N PRO A 166 24.78 3.41 1.00
CA PRO A 166 26.06 2.76 1.26
C PRO A 166 27.21 3.76 1.13
N TYR A 167 28.19 3.67 2.03
CA TYR A 167 29.37 4.53 1.99
C TYR A 167 30.59 3.78 1.46
N VAL A 168 30.93 4.01 0.19
CA VAL A 168 32.04 3.33 -0.52
C VAL A 168 33.38 3.45 0.24
N PRO A 169 33.80 4.62 0.75
CA PRO A 169 35.08 4.72 1.45
C PRO A 169 35.15 3.89 2.75
N PHE A 170 34.02 3.57 3.38
CA PHE A 170 34.03 2.64 4.51
C PHE A 170 34.24 1.20 4.05
N ILE A 171 33.59 0.80 2.95
CA ILE A 171 33.75 -0.55 2.39
C ILE A 171 35.22 -0.82 2.05
N ASP A 172 35.87 0.13 1.39
CA ASP A 172 37.28 0.03 1.00
C ASP A 172 38.23 -0.05 2.21
N HIS A 173 37.90 0.66 3.31
CA HIS A 173 38.66 0.58 4.56
C HIS A 173 38.43 -0.73 5.32
N HIS A 174 37.21 -1.27 5.27
CA HIS A 174 36.82 -2.48 5.97
C HIS A 174 37.44 -3.75 5.37
N VAL A 175 37.41 -3.89 4.05
CA VAL A 175 37.90 -5.11 3.35
C VAL A 175 39.30 -5.56 3.81
N PRO A 176 40.33 -4.69 3.92
CA PRO A 176 41.67 -5.10 4.32
C PRO A 176 41.81 -5.47 5.80
N LEU A 177 40.78 -5.26 6.65
CA LEU A 177 40.85 -5.56 8.09
C LEU A 177 40.41 -6.99 8.43
N PHE A 178 39.78 -7.71 7.50
CA PHE A 178 39.11 -8.98 7.78
C PHE A 178 39.40 -10.08 6.76
N ILE A 179 39.42 -11.32 7.23
CA ILE A 179 39.27 -12.53 6.41
C ILE A 179 37.79 -12.86 6.31
N TYR A 180 37.30 -12.95 5.07
CA TYR A 180 35.91 -13.27 4.78
C TYR A 180 35.69 -14.78 4.73
N LYS A 181 34.69 -15.26 5.49
CA LYS A 181 34.23 -16.65 5.49
C LYS A 181 32.71 -16.69 5.41
N ARG A 182 32.16 -16.69 4.19
CA ARG A 182 30.70 -16.66 3.95
C ARG A 182 30.02 -15.53 4.75
N GLU A 183 29.27 -15.85 5.81
CA GLU A 183 28.56 -14.92 6.71
C GLU A 183 29.34 -14.62 7.99
N SER A 184 30.66 -14.72 7.94
CA SER A 184 31.55 -14.51 9.09
C SER A 184 32.76 -13.71 8.67
N LEU A 185 33.19 -12.83 9.57
CA LEU A 185 34.37 -12.01 9.41
C LEU A 185 35.33 -12.28 10.57
N VAL A 186 36.55 -12.66 10.23
CA VAL A 186 37.62 -12.87 11.21
C VAL A 186 38.60 -11.71 11.08
N PRO A 187 38.78 -10.90 12.13
CA PRO A 187 39.80 -9.85 12.17
C PRO A 187 41.18 -10.40 11.81
N ILE A 188 41.90 -9.71 10.93
CA ILE A 188 43.31 -10.05 10.66
C ILE A 188 44.18 -9.69 11.87
N ASN A 189 43.89 -8.54 12.50
CA ASN A 189 44.60 -8.05 13.68
C ASN A 189 43.64 -7.27 14.59
N MET A 190 43.42 -7.76 15.82
CA MET A 190 42.57 -7.10 16.80
C MET A 190 43.17 -5.81 17.35
N ASP A 191 44.48 -5.75 17.57
CA ASP A 191 45.15 -4.56 18.08
C ASP A 191 45.07 -3.38 17.11
N GLN A 192 44.97 -3.68 15.82
CA GLN A 192 44.71 -2.68 14.79
C GLN A 192 43.27 -2.17 14.90
N LEU A 193 42.27 -3.05 15.01
CA LEU A 193 40.87 -2.67 15.11
C LEU A 193 40.56 -1.83 16.36
N TYR A 194 41.18 -2.12 17.51
CA TYR A 194 40.97 -1.33 18.73
C TYR A 194 41.39 0.14 18.59
N LYS A 195 42.31 0.43 17.66
CA LYS A 195 42.89 1.77 17.44
C LYS A 195 42.35 2.43 16.18
N ASP A 196 41.42 1.77 15.49
CA ASP A 196 40.87 2.24 14.23
C ASP A 196 39.61 3.08 14.48
N ASP A 197 39.83 4.35 14.82
CA ASP A 197 38.75 5.31 15.09
C ASP A 197 37.77 5.44 13.91
N TYR A 198 38.27 5.25 12.68
CA TYR A 198 37.45 5.31 11.49
C TYR A 198 36.49 4.11 11.43
N TYR A 199 36.99 2.89 11.61
CA TYR A 199 36.15 1.70 11.69
C TYR A 199 35.15 1.81 12.84
N LEU A 200 35.59 2.18 14.05
CA LEU A 200 34.73 2.39 15.22
C LEU A 200 33.64 3.43 14.98
N GLY A 201 33.99 4.56 14.39
CA GLY A 201 33.04 5.63 14.03
C GLY A 201 31.94 5.12 13.11
N TRP A 202 32.30 4.36 12.08
CA TRP A 202 31.33 3.77 11.15
C TRP A 202 30.47 2.67 11.78
N MET A 203 31.02 1.84 12.66
CA MET A 203 30.24 0.85 13.40
C MET A 203 29.13 1.51 14.24
N ARG A 204 29.47 2.64 14.90
CA ARG A 204 28.49 3.44 15.64
C ARG A 204 27.48 4.11 14.70
N ALA A 205 27.94 4.69 13.59
CA ALA A 205 27.07 5.35 12.61
C ALA A 205 26.06 4.39 11.98
N TYR A 206 26.45 3.16 11.62
CA TYR A 206 25.52 2.15 11.10
C TYR A 206 24.53 1.66 12.16
N MET A 207 24.94 1.53 13.41
CA MET A 207 24.00 1.22 14.50
C MET A 207 22.94 2.32 14.64
N GLU A 208 23.38 3.58 14.60
CA GLU A 208 22.48 4.73 14.71
C GLU A 208 21.54 4.85 13.50
N GLY A 209 22.07 4.74 12.28
CA GLY A 209 21.24 4.75 11.07
C GLY A 209 20.17 3.66 11.08
N ARG A 210 20.47 2.46 11.61
CA ARG A 210 19.46 1.40 11.79
C ARG A 210 18.43 1.72 12.87
N ASN A 211 18.80 2.42 13.95
CA ASN A 211 17.82 2.91 14.92
C ASN A 211 16.86 3.91 14.25
N THR A 212 17.39 4.86 13.47
CA THR A 212 16.56 5.81 12.71
C THR A 212 15.63 5.09 11.72
N LEU A 213 16.12 4.05 11.03
CA LEU A 213 15.28 3.24 10.14
C LEU A 213 14.15 2.52 10.89
N ILE A 214 14.42 1.97 12.07
CA ILE A 214 13.38 1.34 12.92
C ILE A 214 12.29 2.36 13.27
N GLU A 215 12.66 3.59 13.63
CA GLU A 215 11.70 4.66 13.92
C GLU A 215 10.86 5.03 12.69
N ILE A 216 11.51 5.24 11.54
CA ILE A 216 10.86 5.54 10.26
C ILE A 216 9.88 4.45 9.85
N GLU A 217 10.27 3.18 9.94
CA GLU A 217 9.40 2.04 9.62
C GLU A 217 8.25 1.90 10.62
N SER A 218 8.50 2.13 11.90
CA SER A 218 7.46 2.06 12.94
C SER A 218 6.38 3.12 12.73
N GLU A 219 6.75 4.35 12.37
CA GLU A 219 5.77 5.39 12.01
C GLU A 219 5.04 5.04 10.72
N PHE A 220 5.74 4.49 9.72
CA PHE A 220 5.10 4.11 8.46
C PHE A 220 4.12 2.94 8.61
N ILE A 221 4.39 1.98 9.50
CA ILE A 221 3.44 0.91 9.86
C ILE A 221 2.13 1.51 10.39
N LYS A 222 2.19 2.54 11.26
CA LYS A 222 0.98 3.20 11.78
C LYS A 222 0.15 3.81 10.66
N GLU A 223 0.80 4.42 9.67
CA GLU A 223 0.12 5.00 8.53
C GLU A 223 -0.50 3.92 7.61
N ASN A 224 0.19 2.80 7.40
CA ASN A 224 -0.40 1.63 6.72
C ASN A 224 -1.63 1.11 7.48
N GLN A 225 -1.54 0.98 8.81
CA GLN A 225 -2.64 0.53 9.66
C GLN A 225 -3.84 1.49 9.63
N ARG A 226 -3.59 2.81 9.59
CA ARG A 226 -4.65 3.83 9.46
C ARG A 226 -5.45 3.64 8.18
N VAL A 227 -4.78 3.53 7.03
CA VAL A 227 -5.45 3.36 5.73
C VAL A 227 -6.12 1.99 5.61
N LEU A 228 -5.46 0.94 6.11
CA LEU A 228 -6.05 -0.40 6.21
C LEU A 228 -7.35 -0.39 7.01
N GLN A 229 -7.41 0.34 8.12
CA GLN A 229 -8.62 0.41 8.94
C GLN A 229 -9.77 1.08 8.18
N LEU A 230 -9.51 2.17 7.43
CA LEU A 230 -10.53 2.81 6.58
C LEU A 230 -11.10 1.83 5.54
N ILE A 231 -10.24 1.01 4.93
CA ILE A 231 -10.67 -0.01 3.97
C ILE A 231 -11.51 -1.09 4.65
N LYS A 232 -11.13 -1.53 5.86
CA LYS A 232 -11.87 -2.54 6.63
C LYS A 232 -13.24 -2.04 7.06
N ASP A 233 -13.33 -0.78 7.48
CA ASP A 233 -14.60 -0.16 7.86
C ASP A 233 -15.58 -0.15 6.67
N GLU A 234 -15.13 0.18 5.45
CA GLU A 234 -15.98 0.12 4.23
C GLU A 234 -16.34 -1.32 3.80
N LEU A 235 -15.54 -2.33 4.18
CA LEU A 235 -15.85 -3.74 3.90
C LEU A 235 -16.95 -4.31 4.81
N ASP A 236 -17.08 -3.74 6.01
CA ASP A 236 -18.05 -4.14 7.03
C ASP A 236 -19.43 -3.46 6.89
N ASP A 237 -19.51 -2.35 6.12
CA ASP A 237 -20.73 -1.60 5.76
C ASP A 237 -21.53 -2.21 4.58
#